data_AF-A0A6N7GK99-F1
#
_entry.id   AF-A0A6N7GK99-F1
#
_cell.length_a   1.000
_cell.length_b   1.000
_cell.length_c   1.000
_cell.angle_alpha   90.00
_cell.angle_beta   90.00
_cell.angle_gamma   90.00
#
_symmetry.space_group_name_H-M   'P 1'
#
loop_
_entity.id
_entity.type
_entity.pdbx_description
1 polymer ?
#
loop_
_entity_poly.entity_id
_entity_poly.type
_entity_poly.pdbx_seq_one_letter_code
_entity_poly.pdbx_strand_id
1 'polypeptide(L)' 'MAKMMIDIDDDLLAYAAELLGTETKEATVEVALRAAVAKPARARLFAAIKDGELDLSRVREQAWR' A
#
# COMPACT_ATOMS: atom_id res chain seq x y z
N MET A 1 6.28 17.25 -5.37
CA MET A 1 7.32 16.30 -4.93
C MET A 1 8.70 16.95 -5.06
N ALA A 2 9.65 16.61 -4.20
CA ALA A 2 11.04 17.03 -4.36
C ALA A 2 11.72 16.17 -5.43
N LYS A 3 12.51 16.79 -6.32
CA LYS A 3 13.26 16.04 -7.35
C LYS A 3 14.51 15.45 -6.71
N MET A 4 14.69 14.14 -6.88
CA MET A 4 15.85 13.40 -6.39
C MET A 4 16.32 12.45 -7.50
N MET A 5 17.63 12.34 -7.68
CA MET A 5 18.23 11.39 -8.61
C MET A 5 18.57 10.12 -7.84
N ILE A 6 18.07 8.98 -8.31
CA ILE A 6 18.30 7.65 -7.73
C ILE A 6 18.55 6.68 -8.87
N ASP A 7 19.49 5.76 -8.66
CA ASP A 7 19.69 4.64 -9.56
C ASP A 7 18.70 3.53 -9.20
N ILE A 8 17.92 3.10 -10.19
CA ILE A 8 16.94 2.02 -10.08
C ILE A 8 17.20 1.05 -11.24
N ASP A 9 17.05 -0.24 -10.97
CA ASP A 9 17.02 -1.27 -12.00
C ASP A 9 15.82 -1.03 -12.94
N ASP A 10 16.10 -0.72 -14.20
CA ASP A 10 15.09 -0.35 -15.19
C ASP A 10 14.18 -1.53 -15.57
N ASP A 11 14.68 -2.76 -15.53
CA ASP A 11 13.88 -3.97 -15.82
C ASP A 11 12.90 -4.23 -14.66
N LEU A 12 13.37 -4.09 -13.42
CA LEU A 12 12.51 -4.18 -12.24
C LEU A 12 11.43 -3.08 -12.25
N LEU A 13 11.80 -1.87 -12.65
CA LEU A 13 10.87 -0.75 -12.73
C LEU A 13 9.81 -0.97 -13.82
N ALA A 14 10.20 -1.50 -14.98
CA ALA A 14 9.27 -1.86 -16.05
C ALA A 14 8.29 -2.95 -15.59
N TYR A 15 8.80 -4.00 -14.94
CA TYR A 15 7.97 -5.07 -14.41
C TYR A 15 6.99 -4.57 -13.32
N ALA A 16 7.46 -3.67 -12.45
CA ALA A 16 6.60 -3.02 -11.47
C ALA A 16 5.52 -2.15 -12.14
N ALA A 17 5.85 -1.45 -13.23
CA ALA A 17 4.90 -0.62 -13.95
C ALA A 17 3.78 -1.45 -14.58
N GLU A 18 4.11 -2.62 -15.14
CA GLU A 18 3.13 -3.58 -15.66
C GLU A 18 2.22 -4.12 -14.55
N LEU A 19 2.81 -4.57 -13.43
CA LEU A 19 2.07 -5.10 -12.29
C LEU A 19 1.14 -4.06 -11.64
N LEU A 20 1.58 -2.80 -11.58
CA LEU A 20 0.85 -1.71 -10.94
C LEU A 20 -0.07 -0.97 -11.92
N GLY A 21 -0.01 -1.27 -13.23
CA GLY A 21 -0.81 -0.60 -14.26
C GLY A 21 -0.50 0.89 -14.41
N THR A 22 0.76 1.28 -14.23
CA THR A 22 1.19 2.69 -14.27
C THR A 22 1.92 3.02 -15.56
N GLU A 23 1.72 4.23 -16.09
CA GLU A 23 2.32 4.65 -17.37
C GLU A 23 3.66 5.38 -17.23
N THR A 24 3.97 5.92 -16.05
CA THR A 24 5.20 6.72 -15.84
C THR A 24 6.04 6.16 -14.69
N LYS A 25 7.37 6.27 -14.82
CA LYS A 25 8.34 5.87 -13.78
C LYS A 25 8.03 6.50 -12.42
N GLU A 26 7.67 7.79 -12.40
CA GLU A 26 7.28 8.49 -11.17
C GLU A 26 6.02 7.88 -10.54
N ALA A 27 4.98 7.61 -11.34
CA ALA A 27 3.75 6.99 -10.86
C ALA A 27 4.02 5.57 -10.32
N THR A 28 4.85 4.77 -11.00
CA THR A 28 5.24 3.44 -10.54
C THR A 28 5.89 3.52 -9.16
N VAL A 29 6.87 4.42 -8.98
CA VAL A 29 7.57 4.60 -7.70
C VAL A 29 6.61 5.06 -6.61
N GLU A 30 5.74 6.03 -6.89
CA GLU A 30 4.80 6.53 -5.89
C GLU A 30 3.80 5.45 -5.46
N VAL A 31 3.21 4.71 -6.41
CA VAL A 31 2.27 3.63 -6.12
C VAL A 31 2.97 2.49 -5.37
N ALA A 32 4.18 2.11 -5.78
CA ALA A 32 4.97 1.08 -5.12
C ALA A 32 5.27 1.45 -3.66
N LEU A 33 5.67 2.69 -3.39
CA LEU A 33 5.93 3.18 -2.03
C LEU A 33 4.65 3.18 -1.18
N ARG A 34 3.53 3.66 -1.74
CA ARG A 34 2.22 3.61 -1.05
C ARG A 34 1.82 2.17 -0.72
N ALA A 35 2.02 1.22 -1.63
CA ALA A 35 1.74 -0.19 -1.39
C ALA A 35 2.65 -0.79 -0.30
N ALA A 36 3.95 -0.45 -0.34
CA ALA A 36 4.95 -0.92 0.62
C ALA A 36 4.64 -0.44 2.05
N VAL A 37 4.16 0.79 2.23
CA VAL A 37 3.77 1.31 3.56
C VAL A 37 2.39 0.80 4.00
N ALA A 38 1.47 0.52 3.07
CA ALA A 38 0.16 -0.02 3.39
C ALA A 38 0.24 -1.46 3.94
N LYS A 39 1.23 -2.25 3.49
CA LYS A 39 1.42 -3.64 3.92
C LYS A 39 1.63 -3.81 5.44
N PRO A 40 2.60 -3.14 6.09
CA PRO A 40 2.76 -3.21 7.53
C PRO A 40 1.61 -2.54 8.28
N ALA A 41 1.00 -1.49 7.73
CA ALA A 41 -0.17 -0.86 8.35
C ALA A 41 -1.36 -1.83 8.43
N ARG A 42 -1.62 -2.59 7.36
CA ARG A 42 -2.63 -3.67 7.35
C ARG A 42 -2.29 -4.76 8.35
N ALA A 43 -1.04 -5.20 8.42
CA ALA A 43 -0.61 -6.21 9.39
C ALA A 43 -0.84 -5.76 10.84
N ARG A 44 -0.49 -4.51 11.17
CA ARG A 44 -0.74 -3.92 12.49
C ARG A 44 -2.24 -3.80 12.80
N LEU A 45 -3.04 -3.40 11.82
CA LEU A 45 -4.49 -3.32 11.97
C LEU A 45 -5.09 -4.70 12.30
N PHE A 46 -4.71 -5.75 11.57
CA PHE A 46 -5.19 -7.11 11.85
C PHE A 46 -4.72 -7.62 13.22
N ALA A 47 -3.50 -7.29 13.64
CA ALA A 47 -3.01 -7.61 14.97
C ALA A 47 -3.85 -6.91 16.07
N ALA A 48 -4.09 -5.60 15.95
CA ALA A 48 -4.90 -4.86 16.91
C ALA A 48 -6.34 -5.36 17.01
N ILE A 49 -6.95 -5.81 15.90
CA ILE A 49 -8.27 -6.46 15.91
C ILE A 49 -8.20 -7.80 16.66
N LYS A 50 -7.19 -8.62 16.37
CA LYS A 50 -7.01 -9.94 16.99
C LYS A 50 -6.79 -9.82 18.51
N ASP A 51 -6.02 -8.83 18.92
CA ASP A 51 -5.65 -8.61 20.32
C ASP A 51 -6.75 -7.85 21.10
N GLY A 52 -7.85 -7.49 20.43
CA GLY A 52 -9.01 -6.83 21.05
C GLY A 52 -8.80 -5.35 21.34
N GLU A 53 -7.66 -4.77 20.92
CA GLU A 53 -7.37 -3.34 21.05
C GLU A 53 -8.26 -2.49 20.13
N LEU A 54 -8.76 -3.08 19.04
CA LEU A 54 -9.69 -2.45 18.12
C LEU A 54 -10.97 -3.29 17.98
N ASP A 55 -12.09 -2.78 18.48
CA ASP A 55 -13.40 -3.42 18.35
C ASP A 55 -14.15 -2.93 17.10
N LEU A 56 -14.37 -3.85 16.16
CA LEU A 56 -15.10 -3.59 14.91
C LEU A 56 -16.58 -4.00 14.98
N SER A 57 -17.08 -4.43 16.14
CA SER A 57 -18.48 -4.85 16.35
C SER A 57 -19.50 -3.83 15.85
N ARG A 58 -19.23 -2.53 16.08
CA ARG A 58 -20.09 -1.41 15.68
C ARG A 58 -20.16 -1.19 14.17
N VAL A 59 -19.04 -1.40 13.46
CA VAL A 59 -18.99 -1.31 11.99
C VAL A 59 -19.70 -2.50 11.37
N ARG A 60 -19.54 -3.69 11.96
CA ARG A 60 -20.25 -4.91 11.57
C ARG A 60 -21.76 -4.74 11.66
N GLU A 61 -22.31 -4.12 12.70
CA GLU A 61 -23.77 -3.95 12.81
C GLU A 61 -24.37 -3.00 11.76
N GLN A 62 -23.58 -2.05 11.24
CA GLN A 62 -24.05 -1.08 10.25
C GLN A 62 -23.94 -1.61 8.81
N ALA A 63 -23.02 -2.54 8.53
CA ALA A 63 -22.78 -3.04 7.19
C ALA A 63 -23.81 -4.08 6.70
N TRP A 64 -24.66 -4.61 7.58
CA TRP A 64 -25.74 -5.57 7.25
C TRP A 64 -27.14 -4.94 7.29
N ARG A 65 -27.25 -3.61 7.34
CA ARG A 65 -28.50 -2.89 7.05
C ARG A 65 -28.55 -2.48 5.59
#